data_AF-A0A2C6MEJ2-F1
#
_entry.id   AF-A0A2C6MEJ2-F1
#
_cell.length_a   1.000
_cell.length_b   1.000
_cell.length_c   1.000
_cell.angle_alpha   90.00
_cell.angle_beta   90.00
_cell.angle_gamma   90.00
#
_symmetry.space_group_name_H-M   'P 1'
#
loop_
_entity.id
_entity.type
_entity.pdbx_description
1 polymer ?
#
loop_
_entity_poly.entity_id
_entity_poly.type
_entity_poly.pdbx_seq_one_letter_code
_entity_poly.pdbx_strand_id
1 'polypeptide(L)'
;MATKKWQKKLTNKEKRALKELRTELREKGILPPVKPKLNRNKFAIEVVNEFRESFGAFGDGVYLFKAISCMTPDVDMNLKPRPKITPEQVGVIKVMKLAMEIKKFEKDIIAKGETKYSVGELYEKIIAPIVNL
;
A
#
# COMPACT_ATOMS: atom_id res chain seq x y z
N MET A 1 -1.93 11.09 -40.99
CA MET A 1 -1.92 9.84 -40.20
C MET A 1 -0.48 9.48 -39.88
N ALA A 2 -0.08 9.47 -38.60
CA ALA A 2 1.30 9.16 -38.23
C ALA A 2 1.59 7.67 -38.41
N THR A 3 2.53 7.32 -39.29
CA THR A 3 2.94 5.95 -39.58
C THR A 3 3.67 5.36 -38.36
N LYS A 4 3.18 4.23 -37.85
CA LYS A 4 3.84 3.49 -36.74
C LYS A 4 5.23 3.05 -37.21
N LYS A 5 6.27 3.68 -36.67
CA LYS A 5 7.68 3.35 -36.92
C LYS A 5 8.01 2.04 -36.20
N TRP A 6 8.14 0.94 -36.94
CA TRP A 6 8.51 -0.36 -36.39
C TRP A 6 9.95 -0.28 -35.86
N GLN A 7 10.12 -0.31 -34.53
CA GLN A 7 11.46 -0.36 -33.93
C GLN A 7 12.10 -1.72 -34.19
N LYS A 8 13.33 -1.72 -34.72
CA LYS A 8 14.12 -2.95 -34.91
C LYS A 8 14.27 -3.66 -33.57
N LYS A 9 13.92 -4.94 -33.51
CA LYS A 9 14.14 -5.78 -32.33
C LYS A 9 15.65 -5.95 -32.14
N LEU A 10 16.13 -5.70 -30.93
CA LEU A 10 17.54 -5.93 -30.59
C LEU A 10 17.92 -7.39 -30.81
N THR A 11 19.09 -7.62 -31.38
CA THR A 11 19.71 -8.94 -31.46
C THR A 11 20.20 -9.41 -30.09
N ASN A 12 20.41 -10.72 -29.93
CA ASN A 12 20.90 -11.27 -28.66
C ASN A 12 22.30 -10.75 -28.30
N LYS A 13 23.14 -10.42 -29.28
CA LYS A 13 24.46 -9.81 -29.06
C LYS A 13 24.34 -8.39 -28.50
N GLU A 14 23.46 -7.58 -29.08
CA GLU A 14 23.21 -6.21 -28.61
C GLU A 14 22.67 -6.18 -27.17
N LYS A 15 21.79 -7.13 -26.81
CA LYS A 15 21.28 -7.24 -25.43
C LYS A 15 22.37 -7.55 -24.41
N ARG A 16 23.37 -8.37 -24.77
CA ARG A 16 24.52 -8.70 -23.91
C ARG A 16 25.43 -7.49 -23.73
N ALA A 17 25.79 -6.83 -24.82
CA ALA A 17 26.61 -5.61 -24.78
C ALA A 17 25.95 -4.50 -23.93
N LEU A 18 24.63 -4.30 -24.06
CA LEU A 18 23.91 -3.34 -23.21
C LEU A 18 23.87 -3.75 -21.74
N LYS A 19 23.86 -5.04 -21.42
CA LYS A 19 23.88 -5.52 -20.04
C LYS A 19 25.24 -5.25 -19.39
N GLU A 20 26.32 -5.54 -20.11
CA GLU A 20 27.72 -5.29 -19.70
C GLU A 20 27.99 -3.79 -19.53
N LEU A 21 27.56 -2.97 -20.49
CA LEU A 21 27.67 -1.52 -20.37
C LEU A 21 26.89 -0.99 -19.16
N ARG A 22 25.68 -1.51 -18.90
CA ARG A 22 24.92 -1.13 -17.70
C ARG A 22 25.58 -1.56 -16.40
N THR A 23 26.35 -2.65 -16.38
CA THR A 23 27.11 -3.03 -15.17
C THR A 23 28.29 -2.10 -14.98
N GLU A 24 29.08 -1.81 -16.01
CA GLU A 24 30.19 -0.86 -15.93
C GLU A 24 29.74 0.55 -15.50
N LEU A 25 28.64 1.04 -16.07
CA LEU A 25 28.10 2.35 -15.71
C LEU A 25 27.61 2.40 -14.25
N ARG A 26 27.19 1.28 -13.66
CA ARG A 26 26.87 1.21 -12.23
C ARG A 26 28.12 1.16 -11.36
N GLU A 27 29.14 0.41 -11.78
CA GLU A 27 30.45 0.37 -11.10
C GLU A 27 31.12 1.75 -11.07
N LYS A 28 31.00 2.50 -12.17
CA LYS A 28 31.45 3.89 -12.29
C LYS A 28 30.56 4.90 -11.54
N GLY A 29 29.46 4.46 -10.93
CA GLY A 29 28.53 5.32 -10.18
C GLY A 29 27.65 6.24 -11.02
N ILE A 30 27.67 6.10 -12.35
CA ILE A 30 26.86 6.92 -13.28
C ILE A 30 25.39 6.48 -13.24
N LEU A 31 25.15 5.17 -13.15
CA LEU A 31 23.81 4.60 -12.98
C LEU A 31 23.55 4.24 -11.52
N PRO A 32 22.32 4.45 -11.01
CA PRO A 32 21.97 4.03 -9.67
C PRO A 32 22.07 2.50 -9.51
N PRO A 33 22.35 2.00 -8.30
CA PRO A 33 22.35 0.57 -8.03
C PRO A 33 20.99 -0.05 -8.35
N VAL A 34 21.01 -1.32 -8.76
CA VAL A 34 19.75 -2.04 -9.03
C VAL A 34 19.01 -2.19 -7.70
N LYS A 35 17.86 -1.55 -7.58
CA LYS A 35 17.00 -1.70 -6.39
C LYS A 35 16.63 -3.18 -6.22
N PRO A 36 16.95 -3.81 -5.07
CA PRO A 36 16.57 -5.19 -4.83
C PRO A 36 15.04 -5.30 -4.84
N LYS A 37 14.53 -6.39 -5.40
CA LYS A 37 13.09 -6.66 -5.35
C LYS A 37 12.72 -6.96 -3.90
N LEU A 38 11.68 -6.30 -3.39
CA LEU A 38 11.17 -6.58 -2.05
C LEU A 38 10.62 -8.01 -2.01
N ASN A 39 11.16 -8.83 -1.12
CA ASN A 39 10.57 -10.13 -0.80
C ASN A 39 9.32 -9.90 0.05
N ARG A 40 8.16 -9.85 -0.60
CA ARG A 40 6.87 -9.48 0.02
C ARG A 40 6.48 -10.39 1.18
N ASN A 41 6.70 -11.69 1.05
CA ASN A 41 6.33 -12.66 2.09
C ASN A 41 7.22 -12.51 3.31
N LYS A 42 8.54 -12.42 3.10
CA LYS A 42 9.50 -12.20 4.18
C LYS A 42 9.20 -10.88 4.91
N PHE A 43 9.04 -9.80 4.15
CA PHE A 43 8.70 -8.49 4.69
C PHE A 43 7.40 -8.51 5.50
N ALA A 44 6.35 -9.17 5.01
CA ALA A 44 5.07 -9.25 5.73
C ALA A 44 5.19 -10.00 7.05
N ILE A 45 5.92 -11.11 7.08
CA ILE A 45 6.11 -11.92 8.30
C ILE A 45 6.92 -11.14 9.34
N GLU A 46 8.05 -10.57 8.92
CA GLU A 46 8.93 -9.80 9.82
C GLU A 46 8.19 -8.63 10.46
N VAL A 47 7.55 -7.79 9.64
CA VAL A 47 6.86 -6.59 10.13
C VAL A 47 5.67 -6.94 11.03
N VAL A 48 4.89 -7.98 10.69
CA VAL A 48 3.74 -8.38 11.53
C VAL A 48 4.19 -8.92 12.89
N ASN A 49 5.29 -9.66 12.93
CA ASN A 49 5.84 -10.15 14.19
C ASN A 49 6.40 -9.01 15.05
N GLU A 50 7.22 -8.14 14.46
CA GLU A 50 7.76 -6.95 15.14
C GLU A 50 6.64 -6.05 15.69
N PHE A 51 5.58 -5.86 14.90
CA PHE A 51 4.41 -5.09 15.33
C PHE A 51 3.71 -5.73 16.52
N ARG A 52 3.52 -7.05 16.52
CA ARG A 52 2.88 -7.75 17.66
C ARG A 52 3.70 -7.70 18.94
N GLU A 53 5.02 -7.68 18.83
CA GLU A 53 5.93 -7.64 19.98
C GLU A 53 6.08 -6.23 20.54
N SER A 54 6.16 -5.22 19.67
CA SER A 54 6.52 -3.85 20.06
C SER A 54 5.33 -2.90 20.20
N PHE A 55 4.18 -3.24 19.63
CA PHE A 55 3.02 -2.35 19.52
C PHE A 55 1.83 -2.91 20.32
N GLY A 56 1.33 -2.13 21.28
CA GLY A 56 0.22 -2.60 22.11
C GLY A 56 -0.10 -1.73 23.32
N ALA A 57 0.71 -0.70 23.61
CA ALA A 57 0.37 0.26 24.65
C ALA A 57 -0.75 1.18 24.17
N PHE A 58 -1.60 1.63 25.10
CA PHE A 58 -2.74 2.50 24.81
C PHE A 58 -2.33 3.81 24.08
N GLY A 59 -1.10 4.28 24.29
CA GLY A 59 -0.55 5.48 23.64
C GLY A 59 -0.02 5.25 22.22
N ASP A 60 0.26 4.01 21.81
CA ASP A 60 0.95 3.73 20.54
C ASP A 60 0.08 4.05 19.32
N GLY A 61 -1.25 4.09 19.50
CA GLY A 61 -2.21 4.44 18.45
C GLY A 61 -1.89 5.77 17.75
N VAL A 62 -1.23 6.72 18.44
CA VAL A 62 -0.79 7.99 17.85
C VAL A 62 0.22 7.77 16.71
N TYR A 63 1.13 6.79 16.83
CA TYR A 63 2.10 6.47 15.77
C TYR A 63 1.42 5.83 14.56
N LEU A 64 0.36 5.03 14.78
CA LEU A 64 -0.43 4.48 13.69
C LEU A 64 -1.13 5.58 12.89
N PHE A 65 -1.72 6.58 13.57
CA PHE A 65 -2.33 7.74 12.89
C PHE A 65 -1.30 8.54 12.09
N LYS A 66 -0.10 8.77 12.63
CA LYS A 66 1.00 9.42 11.91
C LYS A 66 1.40 8.62 10.65
N ALA A 67 1.54 7.30 10.77
CA ALA A 67 1.90 6.42 9.65
C ALA A 67 0.81 6.42 8.56
N ILE A 68 -0.47 6.37 8.94
CA ILE A 68 -1.59 6.50 8.01
C ILE A 68 -1.50 7.82 7.25
N SER A 69 -1.30 8.94 7.96
CA SER A 69 -1.18 10.27 7.32
C SER A 69 -0.05 10.37 6.31
N CYS A 70 1.05 9.64 6.49
CA CYS A 70 2.16 9.61 5.53
C CYS A 70 1.84 8.85 4.24
N MET A 71 0.88 7.92 4.29
CA MET A 71 0.51 7.08 3.15
C MET A 71 -0.83 7.45 2.51
N THR A 72 -1.63 8.28 3.18
CA THR A 72 -2.87 8.82 2.61
C THR A 72 -2.52 9.73 1.44
N PRO A 73 -3.12 9.53 0.25
CA PRO A 73 -2.91 10.46 -0.86
C PRO A 73 -3.49 11.82 -0.51
N ASP A 74 -2.87 12.89 -1.00
CA ASP A 74 -3.49 14.22 -1.00
C ASP A 74 -4.70 14.19 -1.93
N VAL A 75 -5.89 14.06 -1.34
CA VAL A 75 -7.18 14.03 -2.05
C VAL A 75 -7.70 15.45 -2.29
N ASP A 76 -6.83 16.47 -2.29
CA ASP A 76 -7.27 17.83 -2.56
C ASP A 76 -7.87 17.89 -3.98
N MET A 77 -9.19 18.01 -4.02
CA MET A 77 -10.01 17.93 -5.23
C MET A 77 -9.72 19.08 -6.19
N ASN A 78 -8.97 20.09 -5.73
CA ASN A 78 -8.61 21.28 -6.49
C ASN A 78 -7.26 21.16 -7.20
N LEU A 79 -6.43 20.15 -6.88
CA LEU A 79 -5.16 19.92 -7.57
C LEU A 79 -5.40 19.31 -8.96
N LYS A 80 -4.99 20.04 -10.00
CA LYS A 80 -4.97 19.59 -11.39
C LYS A 80 -3.53 19.50 -11.90
N PRO A 81 -3.08 18.35 -12.44
CA PRO A 81 -3.81 17.10 -12.63
C PRO A 81 -3.93 16.28 -11.34
N ARG A 82 -5.05 15.54 -11.19
CA ARG A 82 -5.23 14.67 -10.02
C ARG A 82 -4.15 13.58 -10.00
N PRO A 83 -3.46 13.38 -8.86
CA PRO A 83 -2.50 12.29 -8.74
C PRO A 83 -3.20 10.94 -8.90
N LYS A 84 -2.54 10.00 -9.56
CA LYS A 84 -3.06 8.64 -9.71
C LYS A 84 -2.94 7.92 -8.37
N ILE A 85 -4.06 7.46 -7.82
CA ILE A 85 -4.09 6.68 -6.58
C ILE A 85 -3.49 5.30 -6.83
N THR A 86 -2.52 4.90 -6.00
CA THR A 86 -1.87 3.59 -6.10
C THR A 86 -2.64 2.50 -5.34
N PRO A 87 -2.47 1.20 -5.67
CA PRO A 87 -3.10 0.12 -4.91
C PRO A 87 -2.75 0.12 -3.41
N GLU A 88 -1.52 0.53 -3.06
CA GLU A 88 -1.08 0.66 -1.67
C GLU A 88 -1.86 1.76 -0.93
N GLN A 89 -2.10 2.90 -1.59
CA GLN A 89 -2.92 3.99 -1.06
C GLN A 89 -4.39 3.59 -0.87
N VAL A 90 -4.95 2.80 -1.80
CA VAL A 90 -6.30 2.22 -1.64
C VAL A 90 -6.37 1.33 -0.40
N GLY A 91 -5.33 0.53 -0.13
CA GLY A 91 -5.25 -0.27 1.08
C GLY A 91 -5.38 0.58 2.35
N VAL A 92 -4.67 1.71 2.43
CA VAL A 92 -4.74 2.64 3.56
C VAL A 92 -6.12 3.30 3.67
N ILE A 93 -6.70 3.73 2.54
CA ILE A 93 -8.06 4.30 2.50
C ILE A 93 -9.10 3.29 3.01
N LYS A 94 -8.96 1.99 2.68
CA LYS A 94 -9.82 0.93 3.21
C LYS A 94 -9.68 0.78 4.72
N VAL A 95 -8.47 0.87 5.28
CA VAL A 95 -8.25 0.87 6.73
C VAL A 95 -8.97 2.04 7.39
N MET A 96 -8.89 3.24 6.80
CA MET A 96 -9.61 4.41 7.30
C MET A 96 -11.13 4.21 7.26
N LYS A 97 -11.66 3.64 6.16
CA LYS A 97 -13.09 3.33 6.02
C LYS A 97 -13.54 2.30 7.06
N LEU A 98 -12.77 1.24 7.27
CA LEU A 98 -13.03 0.24 8.30
C LEU A 98 -13.11 0.89 9.68
N ALA A 99 -12.15 1.73 10.05
CA ALA A 99 -12.14 2.40 11.35
C ALA A 99 -13.40 3.27 11.56
N MET A 100 -13.86 3.99 10.53
CA MET A 100 -15.09 4.79 10.61
C MET A 100 -16.34 3.93 10.78
N GLU A 101 -16.46 2.86 10.00
CA GLU A 101 -17.64 2.00 10.01
C GLU A 101 -17.71 1.12 11.27
N ILE A 102 -16.57 0.62 11.78
CA ILE A 102 -16.49 -0.06 13.08
C ILE A 102 -16.96 0.88 14.19
N LYS A 103 -16.46 2.12 14.21
CA LYS A 103 -16.86 3.12 15.22
C LYS A 103 -18.35 3.44 15.17
N LYS A 104 -18.96 3.51 13.99
CA LYS A 104 -20.41 3.71 13.85
C LYS A 104 -21.17 2.49 14.36
N PHE A 105 -20.76 1.30 13.94
CA PHE A 105 -21.37 0.04 14.34
C PHE A 105 -21.38 -0.15 15.86
N GLU A 106 -20.27 0.11 16.53
CA GLU A 106 -20.17 0.02 17.99
C GLU A 106 -21.06 1.03 18.70
N LYS A 107 -21.15 2.27 18.19
CA LYS A 107 -22.06 3.28 18.73
C LYS A 107 -23.53 2.87 18.58
N ASP A 108 -23.89 2.27 17.45
CA ASP A 108 -25.26 1.81 17.21
C ASP A 108 -25.64 0.64 18.12
N ILE A 109 -24.69 -0.25 18.43
CA ILE A 109 -24.87 -1.35 19.40
C ILE A 109 -25.10 -0.80 20.81
N ILE A 110 -24.25 0.14 21.24
CA ILE A 110 -24.41 0.80 22.54
C ILE A 110 -25.76 1.52 22.62
N ALA A 111 -26.19 2.21 21.55
CA ALA A 111 -27.47 2.92 21.49
C ALA A 111 -28.68 1.97 21.58
N LYS A 112 -28.53 0.72 21.12
CA LYS A 112 -29.56 -0.33 21.23
C LYS A 112 -29.58 -1.01 22.61
N GLY A 113 -28.69 -0.63 23.52
CA GLY A 113 -28.55 -1.23 24.86
C GLY A 113 -27.80 -2.57 24.86
N GLU A 114 -27.20 -2.95 23.73
CA GLU A 114 -26.37 -4.13 23.61
C GLU A 114 -24.91 -3.79 24.00
N THR A 115 -24.24 -4.68 24.71
CA THR A 115 -22.86 -4.47 25.16
C THR A 115 -21.85 -5.34 24.41
N LYS A 116 -22.31 -6.23 23.53
CA LYS A 116 -21.49 -7.23 22.84
C LYS A 116 -22.02 -7.48 21.43
N TYR A 117 -21.11 -7.75 20.51
CA TYR A 117 -21.40 -8.19 19.16
C TYR A 117 -20.48 -9.36 18.79
N SER A 118 -20.92 -10.20 17.86
CA SER A 118 -20.10 -11.31 17.38
C SER A 118 -19.08 -10.84 16.33
N VAL A 119 -17.93 -11.50 16.30
CA VAL A 119 -16.90 -11.23 15.27
C VAL A 119 -17.44 -11.54 13.86
N GLY A 120 -18.31 -12.55 13.73
CA GLY A 120 -18.97 -12.90 12.48
C GLY A 120 -19.85 -11.77 11.94
N GLU A 121 -20.67 -11.16 12.80
CA GLU A 121 -21.50 -10.02 12.39
C GLU A 121 -20.68 -8.80 11.99
N LEU A 122 -19.61 -8.49 12.72
CA LEU A 122 -18.71 -7.40 12.34
C LEU A 122 -18.08 -7.69 10.96
N TYR A 123 -17.68 -8.94 10.73
CA TYR A 123 -17.07 -9.36 9.48
C TYR A 123 -18.03 -9.24 8.31
N GLU A 124 -19.23 -9.79 8.42
CA GLU A 124 -20.23 -9.80 7.36
C GLU A 124 -20.78 -8.39 7.05
N LYS A 125 -21.09 -7.61 8.09
CA LYS A 125 -21.72 -6.30 7.93
C LYS A 125 -20.73 -5.22 7.52
N ILE A 126 -19.48 -5.28 8.02
CA ILE A 126 -18.51 -4.18 7.88
C ILE A 126 -17.25 -4.60 7.12
N ILE A 127 -16.57 -5.67 7.55
CA ILE A 127 -15.21 -5.98 7.06
C ILE A 127 -15.24 -6.47 5.61
N ALA A 128 -15.99 -7.54 5.31
CA ALA A 128 -16.02 -8.16 4.00
C ALA A 128 -16.48 -7.19 2.88
N PRO A 129 -17.53 -6.36 3.07
CA PRO A 129 -17.95 -5.40 2.06
C PRO A 129 -16.90 -4.34 1.73
N ILE A 130 -15.98 -4.00 2.65
CA ILE A 130 -14.96 -2.97 2.43
C ILE A 130 -13.67 -3.57 1.86
N VAL A 131 -13.25 -4.72 2.38
CA VAL A 131 -12.02 -5.40 1.94
C VAL A 131 -12.15 -5.84 0.47
N ASN A 132 -13.33 -6.26 0.05
CA ASN A 132 -13.59 -6.78 -1.30
C ASN A 132 -13.85 -5.72 -2.38
N LEU A 133 -13.77 -4.41 -2.07
CA LEU A 133 -13.89 -3.30 -3.04
C LEU A 133 -12.70 -3.22 -4.00
#